data_AF-A0A947F8W0-F1
#
_entry.id   AF-A0A947F8W0-F1
#
_cell.length_a   1.000
_cell.length_b   1.000
_cell.length_c   1.000
_cell.angle_alpha   90.00
_cell.angle_beta   90.00
_cell.angle_gamma   90.00
#
_symmetry.space_group_name_H-M   'P 1'
#
loop_
_entity.id
_entity.type
_entity.pdbx_description
1 polymer ?
#
loop_
_entity_poly.entity_id
_entity_poly.type
_entity_poly.pdbx_seq_one_letter_code
_entity_poly.pdbx_strand_id
1 'polypeptide(L)'
;MKKSEILDYLKANQDARGIAHWKARKAKSGGLKSYGIGLTKLRKFSKAVGKDPKLARQLWQSKIYEMKIIALLIDDPKTMTIEQAEAQVEQLQG
;
A
#
# COMPACT_ATOMS: atom_id res chain seq x y z
N MET A 1 8.07 -7.88 10.33
CA MET A 1 6.88 -7.08 10.70
C MET A 1 5.64 -7.80 10.18
N LYS A 2 4.49 -7.69 10.85
CA LYS A 2 3.21 -8.31 10.47
C LYS A 2 2.29 -7.27 9.81
N LYS A 3 1.32 -7.75 9.02
CA LYS A 3 0.27 -6.91 8.42
C LYS A 3 -0.50 -6.05 9.44
N SER A 4 -0.75 -6.58 10.65
CA SER A 4 -1.41 -5.85 11.74
C SER A 4 -0.57 -4.66 12.21
N GLU A 5 0.73 -4.84 12.39
CA GLU A 5 1.65 -3.77 12.82
C GLU A 5 1.71 -2.65 11.79
N ILE A 6 1.67 -2.98 10.49
CA ILE A 6 1.57 -1.98 9.41
C ILE A 6 0.24 -1.24 9.48
N LEU A 7 -0.87 -1.94 9.72
CA LEU A 7 -2.17 -1.29 9.88
C LEU A 7 -2.18 -0.31 11.06
N ASP A 8 -1.58 -0.69 12.18
CA ASP A 8 -1.51 0.14 13.38
C ASP A 8 -0.63 1.37 13.14
N TYR A 9 0.49 1.21 12.42
CA TYR A 9 1.29 2.34 11.97
C TYR A 9 0.48 3.31 11.10
N LEU A 10 -0.29 2.80 10.12
CA LEU A 10 -1.11 3.65 9.25
C LEU A 10 -2.18 4.42 10.02
N LYS A 11 -2.85 3.79 11.00
CA LYS A 11 -3.83 4.45 11.86
C LYS A 11 -3.19 5.55 12.71
N ALA A 12 -2.02 5.27 13.30
CA ALA A 12 -1.30 6.22 14.14
C ALA A 12 -0.72 7.41 13.37
N ASN A 13 -0.44 7.25 12.07
CA ASN A 13 0.23 8.26 11.24
C ASN A 13 -0.67 8.87 10.16
N GLN A 14 -1.99 8.67 10.26
CA GLN A 14 -2.96 9.19 9.29
C GLN A 14 -2.93 10.72 9.20
N ASP A 15 -3.20 11.27 8.02
CA ASP A 15 -3.22 12.72 7.77
C ASP A 15 -4.62 13.16 7.34
N ALA A 16 -5.26 14.00 8.16
CA ALA A 16 -6.61 14.49 7.92
C ALA A 16 -6.74 15.25 6.59
N ARG A 17 -5.72 16.02 6.19
CA ARG A 17 -5.74 16.74 4.90
C ARG A 17 -5.66 15.77 3.74
N GLY A 18 -4.78 14.77 3.85
CA GLY A 18 -4.68 13.70 2.85
C GLY A 18 -5.98 12.91 2.71
N ILE A 19 -6.62 12.57 3.82
CA ILE A 19 -7.93 11.89 3.85
C ILE A 19 -8.99 12.77 3.18
N ALA A 20 -9.02 14.08 3.47
CA ALA A 20 -9.96 15.00 2.84
C ALA A 20 -9.77 15.07 1.32
N HIS A 21 -8.52 15.17 0.85
CA HIS A 21 -8.20 15.13 -0.58
C HIS A 21 -8.59 13.81 -1.25
N TRP A 22 -8.43 12.69 -0.55
CA TRP A 22 -8.84 11.37 -1.04
C TRP A 22 -10.37 11.27 -1.14
N LYS A 23 -11.10 11.72 -0.11
CA LYS A 23 -12.57 11.75 -0.11
C LYS A 23 -13.13 12.60 -1.25
N ALA A 24 -12.54 13.76 -1.52
CA ALA A 24 -12.94 14.62 -2.64
C ALA A 24 -12.76 13.94 -4.01
N ARG A 25 -11.92 12.92 -4.12
CA ARG A 25 -11.63 12.16 -5.34
C ARG A 25 -12.10 10.70 -5.26
N LYS A 26 -13.09 10.40 -4.40
CA LYS A 26 -13.55 9.03 -4.13
C LYS A 26 -13.92 8.25 -5.39
N ALA A 27 -14.53 8.89 -6.39
CA ALA A 27 -14.87 8.25 -7.66
C ALA A 27 -13.65 7.67 -8.41
N LYS A 28 -12.46 8.26 -8.22
CA LYS A 28 -11.19 7.83 -8.84
C LYS A 28 -10.35 6.93 -7.94
N SER A 29 -10.87 6.51 -6.78
CA SER A 29 -10.09 5.77 -5.77
C SER A 29 -10.07 4.25 -5.96
N GLY A 30 -10.78 3.72 -6.96
CA GLY A 30 -10.94 2.27 -7.15
C GLY A 30 -11.58 1.56 -5.95
N GLY A 31 -12.38 2.28 -5.16
CA GLY A 31 -13.00 1.75 -3.93
C GLY A 31 -12.02 1.55 -2.75
N LEU A 32 -10.77 2.01 -2.86
CA LEU A 32 -9.77 1.84 -1.81
C LEU A 32 -9.97 2.82 -0.66
N LYS A 33 -9.78 2.33 0.56
CA LYS A 33 -9.63 3.15 1.76
C LYS A 33 -8.24 3.77 1.78
N SER A 34 -8.13 5.04 2.19
CA SER A 34 -6.86 5.72 2.40
C SER A 34 -6.80 6.32 3.80
N TYR A 35 -5.60 6.29 4.40
CA TYR A 35 -5.24 7.01 5.64
C TYR A 35 -4.58 8.36 5.34
N GLY A 36 -4.54 8.79 4.07
CA GLY A 36 -4.06 10.10 3.63
C GLY A 36 -2.55 10.30 3.74
N ILE A 37 -1.77 9.23 3.94
CA ILE A 37 -0.34 9.34 4.20
C ILE A 37 0.40 9.57 2.89
N GLY A 38 1.17 10.67 2.82
CA GLY A 38 1.96 11.00 1.64
C GLY A 38 3.10 10.00 1.36
N LEU A 39 3.41 9.83 0.07
CA LEU A 39 4.41 8.88 -0.43
C LEU A 39 5.78 8.99 0.26
N THR A 40 6.24 10.21 0.59
CA THR A 40 7.53 10.43 1.28
C THR A 40 7.58 9.72 2.63
N LYS A 41 6.51 9.81 3.44
CA LYS A 41 6.42 9.12 4.74
C LYS A 41 6.36 7.60 4.55
N LEU A 42 5.61 7.12 3.55
CA LEU A 42 5.51 5.70 3.23
C LEU A 42 6.85 5.12 2.77
N ARG A 43 7.63 5.85 1.96
CA ARG A 43 8.99 5.45 1.57
C ARG A 43 9.91 5.35 2.77
N LYS A 44 9.89 6.34 3.67
CA LYS A 44 10.70 6.31 4.91
C LYS A 44 10.34 5.10 5.78
N PHE A 45 9.04 4.84 5.98
CA PHE A 45 8.57 3.70 6.74
C PHE A 45 8.96 2.36 6.09
N SER A 46 8.74 2.22 4.78
CA SER A 46 9.04 0.99 4.04
C SER A 46 10.54 0.63 4.07
N LYS A 47 11.43 1.62 4.13
CA LYS A 47 12.87 1.37 4.36
C LYS A 47 13.15 0.67 5.70
N ALA A 48 12.41 1.02 6.76
CA ALA A 48 12.56 0.38 8.06
C ALA A 48 11.95 -1.03 8.10
N VAL A 49 10.92 -1.29 7.28
CA VAL A 49 10.35 -2.63 7.11
C VAL A 49 11.33 -3.57 6.39
N GLY A 50 12.07 -3.05 5.42
CA GLY A 50 12.99 -3.83 4.59
C GLY A 50 12.28 -4.57 3.45
N LYS A 51 13.04 -5.36 2.68
CA LYS A 51 12.49 -6.20 1.62
C LYS A 51 11.87 -7.46 2.21
N ASP A 52 10.61 -7.70 1.92
CA ASP A 52 9.86 -8.88 2.36
C ASP A 52 8.77 -9.21 1.32
N PRO A 53 9.10 -10.04 0.30
CA PRO A 53 8.15 -10.42 -0.75
C PRO A 53 6.91 -11.14 -0.21
N LYS A 54 7.04 -11.89 0.89
CA LYS A 54 5.91 -12.60 1.51
C LYS A 54 4.93 -11.59 2.12
N LEU A 55 5.44 -10.61 2.85
CA LEU A 55 4.63 -9.52 3.40
C LEU A 55 4.06 -8.64 2.28
N ALA A 56 4.82 -8.34 1.23
CA ALA A 56 4.35 -7.58 0.07
C ALA A 56 3.08 -8.20 -0.51
N ARG A 57 3.07 -9.51 -0.78
CA ARG A 57 1.89 -10.23 -1.27
C ARG A 57 0.70 -10.13 -0.31
N GLN A 58 0.93 -10.25 1.00
CA GLN A 58 -0.14 -10.12 2.01
C GLN A 58 -0.75 -8.70 2.08
N LEU A 59 0.07 -7.67 1.87
CA LEU A 59 -0.36 -6.27 1.85
C LEU A 59 -1.08 -5.92 0.56
N TRP A 60 -0.63 -6.45 -0.59
CA TRP A 60 -1.25 -6.21 -1.89
C TRP A 60 -2.74 -6.59 -1.91
N GLN A 61 -3.10 -7.68 -1.23
CA GLN A 61 -4.49 -8.15 -1.11
C GLN A 61 -5.38 -7.28 -0.23
N SER A 62 -4.87 -6.19 0.35
CA SER A 62 -5.67 -5.25 1.12
C SER A 62 -6.46 -4.28 0.23
N LYS A 63 -7.60 -3.82 0.73
CA LYS A 63 -8.36 -2.69 0.16
C LYS A 63 -7.90 -1.33 0.71
N ILE A 64 -6.64 -1.23 1.14
CA ILE A 64 -6.05 -0.01 1.70
C ILE A 64 -4.97 0.48 0.74
N TYR A 65 -5.11 1.73 0.30
CA TYR A 65 -4.21 2.35 -0.67
C TYR A 65 -2.75 2.34 -0.18
N GLU A 66 -2.50 2.82 1.04
CA GLU A 66 -1.13 2.89 1.57
C GLU A 66 -0.51 1.50 1.75
N MET A 67 -1.30 0.46 2.02
CA MET A 67 -0.79 -0.92 2.11
C MET A 67 -0.36 -1.45 0.74
N LYS A 68 -1.11 -1.14 -0.34
CA LYS A 68 -0.68 -1.46 -1.71
C LYS A 68 0.61 -0.72 -2.09
N ILE A 69 0.75 0.54 -1.69
CA ILE A 69 1.99 1.30 -1.91
C ILE A 69 3.16 0.70 -1.13
N ILE A 70 2.98 0.37 0.15
CA ILE A 70 4.03 -0.28 0.95
C ILE A 70 4.39 -1.63 0.34
N ALA A 71 3.40 -2.43 -0.11
CA ALA A 71 3.64 -3.70 -0.79
C ALA A 71 4.64 -3.55 -1.94
N LEU A 72 4.43 -2.60 -2.85
CA LEU A 72 5.33 -2.33 -3.97
C LEU A 72 6.74 -1.90 -3.52
N LEU A 73 6.84 -1.18 -2.41
CA LEU A 73 8.11 -0.67 -1.91
C LEU A 73 8.95 -1.76 -1.22
N ILE A 74 8.28 -2.71 -0.56
CA ILE A 74 8.93 -3.81 0.18
C ILE A 74 9.05 -5.10 -0.64
N ASP A 75 8.40 -5.20 -1.80
CA ASP A 75 8.58 -6.34 -2.70
C ASP A 75 10.00 -6.37 -3.29
N ASP A 76 10.51 -7.56 -3.59
CA ASP A 76 11.82 -7.73 -4.24
C ASP A 76 11.62 -8.04 -5.73
N PRO A 77 11.95 -7.10 -6.64
CA PRO A 77 11.78 -7.30 -8.07
C PRO A 77 12.60 -8.48 -8.61
N LYS A 78 13.67 -8.90 -7.92
CA LYS A 78 14.45 -10.09 -8.32
C LYS A 78 13.70 -11.40 -8.11
N THR A 79 12.68 -11.39 -7.25
CA THR A 79 11.90 -12.59 -6.88
C THR A 79 10.47 -12.54 -7.42
N MET A 80 10.10 -11.44 -8.07
CA MET A 80 8.77 -11.22 -8.61
C MET A 80 8.67 -11.83 -10.00
N THR A 81 7.68 -12.69 -10.21
CA THR A 81 7.43 -13.31 -11.52
C THR A 81 6.58 -12.38 -12.40
N ILE A 82 6.59 -12.62 -13.71
CA ILE A 82 5.77 -11.86 -14.67
C ILE A 82 4.29 -12.07 -14.34
N GLU A 83 3.89 -13.30 -14.04
CA GLU A 83 2.51 -13.65 -13.71
C GLU A 83 2.04 -12.94 -12.44
N GLN A 84 2.92 -12.77 -11.44
CA GLN A 84 2.62 -11.95 -10.28
C GLN A 84 2.38 -10.50 -10.70
N ALA A 85 3.21 -9.93 -11.58
CA ALA A 85 3.06 -8.56 -12.04
C ALA A 85 1.75 -8.35 -12.82
N GLU A 86 1.43 -9.26 -13.75
CA GLU A 86 0.22 -9.22 -14.55
C GLU A 86 -1.03 -9.32 -13.68
N ALA A 87 -1.07 -10.29 -12.75
CA ALA A 87 -2.18 -10.43 -11.81
C ALA A 87 -2.38 -9.17 -10.94
N GLN A 88 -1.29 -8.47 -10.57
CA GLN A 88 -1.39 -7.21 -9.85
C GLN A 88 -2.04 -6.13 -10.72
N VAL A 89 -1.69 -6.02 -12.00
CA VAL A 89 -2.31 -5.06 -12.93
C VAL A 89 -3.79 -5.36 -13.16
N GLU A 90 -4.14 -6.62 -13.40
CA GLU A 90 -5.54 -7.05 -13.62
C GLU A 90 -6.43 -6.70 -12.43
N GLN A 91 -5.94 -6.85 -11.20
CA GLN A 91 -6.68 -6.52 -9.97
C GLN A 91 -6.92 -5.01 -9.77
N LEU A 92 -6.27 -4.15 -10.55
CA LEU A 92 -6.49 -2.70 -10.52
C LEU A 92 -7.55 -2.25 -11.54
N GLN A 93 -7.99 -3.13 -12.45
CA GLN A 93 -9.07 -2.81 -13.38
C GLN A 93 -10.39 -2.71 -12.61
N GLY A 94 -10.97 -1.51 -12.66
CA GLY A 94 -12.28 -1.16 -12.13
C GLY A 94 -12.86 0.00 -12.91
#